data_AF-A0A956END0-F1
#
_entry.id   AF-A0A956END0-F1
#
_cell.length_a   1.000
_cell.length_b   1.000
_cell.length_c   1.000
_cell.angle_alpha   90.00
_cell.angle_beta   90.00
_cell.angle_gamma   90.00
#
_symmetry.space_group_name_H-M   'P 1'
#
loop_
_entity.id
_entity.type
_entity.pdbx_description
1 polymer ?
#
loop_
_entity_poly.entity_id
_entity_poly.type
_entity_poly.pdbx_seq_one_letter_code
_entity_poly.pdbx_strand_id
1 'polypeptide(L)'
;MYVRFWRRSKHEEVTSEAEIGAAVAEAPPIEEPTAEEREEIHEQTEKALQRTRRGLFGRIGGLFERADFDESLWDELEEILVASDTGLATTEALLASVRRRTRDEGVKQSQRVREILREELISILEAPRDRPLAWLAP
;
A
#
# COMPACT_ATOMS: atom_id res chain seq x y z
N MET A 1 27.66 0.42 -25.02
CA MET A 1 27.69 1.68 -24.25
C MET A 1 27.71 1.30 -22.77
N TYR A 2 28.84 1.55 -22.12
CA TYR A 2 29.24 0.99 -20.83
C TYR A 2 28.71 1.86 -19.67
N VAL A 3 28.10 1.26 -18.65
CA VAL A 3 28.06 1.86 -17.30
C VAL A 3 28.76 0.90 -16.34
N ARG A 4 30.07 1.08 -16.19
CA ARG A 4 30.85 0.66 -15.03
C ARG A 4 31.12 1.92 -14.22
N PHE A 5 30.63 2.04 -12.99
CA PHE A 5 31.22 3.02 -12.07
C PHE A 5 31.13 2.72 -10.57
N TRP A 6 30.96 1.45 -10.16
CA TRP A 6 31.15 1.17 -8.73
C TRP A 6 31.76 -0.19 -8.46
N ARG A 7 33.05 -0.29 -8.79
CA ARG A 7 33.98 -1.20 -8.13
C ARG A 7 35.21 -0.38 -7.79
N ARG A 8 35.26 0.13 -6.55
CA ARG A 8 36.50 0.64 -5.97
C ARG A 8 36.97 -0.37 -4.94
N SER A 9 38.03 -1.08 -5.28
CA SER A 9 38.87 -1.77 -4.31
C SER A 9 40.29 -1.32 -4.56
N LYS A 10 40.84 -0.54 -3.64
CA LYS A 10 42.23 -0.69 -3.23
C LYS A 10 42.30 -0.37 -1.75
N HIS A 11 42.89 -1.31 -1.02
CA HIS A 11 43.33 -1.22 0.36
C HIS A 11 43.90 0.16 0.67
N GLU A 12 43.32 0.81 1.67
CA GLU A 12 44.01 1.73 2.55
C GLU A 12 43.59 1.30 3.96
N GLU A 13 44.57 1.20 4.85
CA GLU A 13 44.51 0.48 6.11
C GLU A 13 43.33 0.95 6.97
N VAL A 14 42.48 0.01 7.40
CA VAL A 14 41.45 0.28 8.40
C VAL A 14 42.14 0.44 9.74
N THR A 15 42.44 1.69 10.11
CA THR A 15 42.82 2.06 11.46
C THR A 15 41.62 1.98 12.39
N SER A 16 41.76 1.16 13.44
CA SER A 16 41.08 1.21 14.75
C SER A 16 39.55 1.23 14.81
N GLU A 17 38.98 0.22 15.50
CA GLU A 17 37.56 0.09 15.88
C GLU A 17 36.97 1.29 16.65
N ALA A 18 37.80 2.23 17.12
CA ALA A 18 37.37 3.45 17.79
C ALA A 18 36.79 4.52 16.85
N GLU A 19 37.09 4.51 15.55
CA GLU A 19 36.58 5.53 14.61
C GLU A 19 35.20 5.19 14.04
N ILE A 20 34.82 3.91 14.03
CA ILE A 20 33.50 3.46 13.53
C ILE A 20 32.38 3.86 14.51
N GLY A 21 32.69 3.96 15.80
CA GLY A 21 31.71 4.32 16.84
C GLY A 21 31.30 5.80 16.86
N ALA A 22 32.15 6.70 16.36
CA ALA A 22 31.89 8.15 16.40
C ALA A 22 31.05 8.66 15.22
N ALA A 23 30.98 7.92 14.10
CA ALA A 23 30.27 8.35 12.90
C ALA A 23 28.75 8.06 12.90
N VAL A 24 28.21 7.44 13.96
CA VAL A 24 26.77 7.14 14.12
C VAL A 24 26.04 8.24 14.91
N ALA A 25 26.72 9.31 15.30
CA ALA A 25 26.09 10.46 15.94
C ALA A 25 25.79 11.54 14.89
N GLU A 26 24.49 11.77 14.64
CA GLU A 26 23.92 12.82 13.79
C GLU A 26 23.93 12.55 12.28
N ALA A 27 23.03 11.65 11.83
CA ALA A 27 22.49 11.78 10.48
C ALA A 27 21.84 13.16 10.34
N PRO A 28 22.07 13.90 9.24
CA PRO A 28 21.47 15.22 9.05
C PRO A 28 19.95 15.13 9.17
N PRO A 29 19.28 16.17 9.72
CA PRO A 29 17.83 16.20 9.78
C PRO A 29 17.24 15.94 8.40
N ILE A 30 16.28 15.03 8.29
CA ILE A 30 15.49 14.88 7.07
C ILE A 30 14.65 16.15 6.97
N GLU A 31 15.01 17.07 6.09
CA GLU A 31 14.20 18.26 5.81
C GLU A 31 12.84 17.81 5.28
N GLU A 32 11.75 18.31 5.88
CA GLU A 32 10.43 18.03 5.36
C GLU A 32 10.27 18.67 3.97
N PRO A 33 9.65 17.96 3.00
CA PRO A 33 9.45 18.52 1.68
C PRO A 33 8.57 19.77 1.76
N THR A 34 8.99 20.80 1.02
CA THR A 34 8.22 22.04 0.82
C THR A 34 6.87 21.75 0.16
N ALA A 35 5.95 22.72 0.20
CA ALA A 35 4.65 22.56 -0.45
C ALA A 35 4.77 22.31 -1.96
N GLU A 36 5.71 22.99 -2.63
CA GLU A 36 5.96 22.82 -4.06
C GLU A 36 6.48 21.41 -4.37
N GLU A 37 7.42 20.90 -3.57
CA GLU A 37 7.94 19.53 -3.71
C GLU A 37 6.87 18.47 -3.41
N ARG A 38 5.96 18.72 -2.46
CA ARG A 38 4.84 17.81 -2.17
C ARG A 38 3.87 17.70 -3.34
N GLU A 39 3.52 18.83 -3.96
CA GLU A 39 2.70 18.86 -5.17
C GLU A 39 3.39 18.13 -6.32
N GLU A 40 4.70 18.33 -6.51
CA GLU A 40 5.46 17.62 -7.53
C GLU A 40 5.48 16.10 -7.28
N ILE A 41 5.76 15.66 -6.05
CA ILE A 41 5.72 14.24 -5.64
C ILE A 41 4.32 13.66 -5.88
N HIS A 42 3.27 14.41 -5.55
CA HIS A 42 1.89 13.99 -5.78
C HIS A 42 1.62 13.77 -7.27
N GLU A 43 1.94 14.75 -8.12
CA GLU A 43 1.78 14.63 -9.57
C GLU A 43 2.57 13.46 -10.16
N GLN A 44 3.83 13.28 -9.73
CA GLN A 44 4.67 12.17 -10.18
C GLN A 44 4.07 10.83 -9.74
N THR A 45 3.56 10.74 -8.52
CA THR A 45 2.89 9.54 -7.99
C THR A 45 1.61 9.23 -8.77
N GLU A 46 0.78 10.25 -9.05
CA GLU A 46 -0.43 10.11 -9.87
C GLU A 46 -0.10 9.59 -11.28
N LYS A 47 0.94 10.15 -11.91
CA LYS A 47 1.43 9.71 -13.24
C LYS A 47 1.94 8.26 -13.19
N ALA A 48 2.74 7.91 -12.20
CA ALA A 48 3.32 6.58 -12.04
C ALA A 48 2.23 5.50 -11.81
N LEU A 49 1.18 5.82 -11.05
CA LEU A 49 0.10 4.88 -10.71
C LEU A 49 -0.99 4.82 -11.78
N GLN A 50 -0.98 5.69 -12.79
CA GLN A 50 -2.07 5.81 -13.77
C GLN A 50 -2.46 4.47 -14.41
N ARG A 51 -1.47 3.63 -14.77
CA ARG A 51 -1.71 2.34 -15.43
C ARG A 51 -2.40 1.35 -14.49
N THR A 52 -1.90 1.21 -13.26
CA THR A 52 -2.48 0.35 -12.22
C THR A 52 -3.88 0.82 -11.87
N ARG A 53 -4.07 2.13 -11.68
CA ARG A 53 -5.38 2.73 -11.42
C ARG A 53 -6.39 2.40 -12.51
N ARG A 54 -6.04 2.61 -13.79
CA ARG A 54 -6.97 2.36 -14.90
C ARG A 54 -7.37 0.88 -14.98
N GLY A 55 -6.43 -0.04 -14.80
CA GLY A 55 -6.71 -1.48 -14.86
C GLY A 55 -7.49 -2.01 -13.66
N LEU A 56 -7.13 -1.59 -12.44
CA LEU A 56 -7.74 -2.05 -11.20
C LEU A 56 -9.08 -1.37 -10.94
N PHE A 57 -9.12 -0.04 -10.96
CA PHE A 57 -10.35 0.71 -10.70
C PHE A 57 -11.37 0.57 -11.82
N GLY A 58 -10.96 0.25 -13.05
CA GLY A 58 -11.90 -0.12 -14.10
C GLY A 58 -12.67 -1.40 -13.76
N ARG A 59 -11.95 -2.44 -13.31
CA ARG A 59 -12.54 -3.74 -12.92
C ARG A 59 -13.39 -3.63 -11.67
N ILE A 60 -12.85 -3.01 -10.61
CA ILE A 60 -13.57 -2.75 -9.36
C ILE A 60 -14.76 -1.81 -9.60
N GLY A 61 -14.61 -0.79 -10.44
CA GLY A 61 -15.67 0.16 -10.77
C GLY A 61 -16.88 -0.54 -11.40
N GLY A 62 -16.65 -1.37 -12.41
CA GLY A 62 -17.72 -2.13 -13.08
C GLY A 62 -18.46 -3.08 -12.14
N LEU A 63 -17.77 -3.65 -11.13
CA LEU A 63 -18.40 -4.48 -10.10
C LEU A 63 -19.46 -3.70 -9.30
N PHE A 64 -19.11 -2.46 -8.91
CA PHE A 64 -19.95 -1.62 -8.06
C PHE A 64 -21.02 -0.81 -8.81
N GLU A 65 -21.07 -0.87 -10.14
CA GLU A 65 -22.15 -0.26 -10.95
C GLU A 65 -23.49 -1.01 -10.82
N ARG A 66 -23.46 -2.26 -10.35
CA ARG A 66 -24.65 -3.07 -10.06
C ARG A 66 -25.38 -2.52 -8.83
N ALA A 67 -26.72 -2.63 -8.78
CA ALA A 67 -27.52 -2.02 -7.71
C ALA A 67 -27.28 -2.67 -6.32
N ASP A 68 -27.32 -3.99 -6.27
CA ASP A 68 -27.15 -4.78 -5.04
C ASP A 68 -25.82 -5.53 -5.07
N PHE A 69 -25.20 -5.67 -3.90
CA PHE A 69 -23.94 -6.40 -3.72
C PHE A 69 -24.18 -7.81 -3.17
N ASP A 70 -24.17 -8.82 -4.04
CA ASP A 70 -24.46 -10.22 -3.71
C ASP A 70 -23.19 -11.10 -3.55
N GLU A 71 -23.37 -12.38 -3.21
CA GLU A 71 -22.27 -13.34 -3.03
C GLU A 71 -21.39 -13.50 -4.27
N SER A 72 -21.95 -13.45 -5.49
CA SER A 72 -21.14 -13.54 -6.70
C SER A 72 -20.22 -12.33 -6.87
N LEU A 73 -20.63 -11.15 -6.37
CA LEU A 73 -19.82 -9.94 -6.40
C LEU A 73 -18.70 -9.97 -5.38
N TRP A 74 -18.89 -10.65 -4.25
CA TRP A 74 -17.82 -10.85 -3.29
C TRP A 74 -16.71 -11.73 -3.85
N ASP A 75 -17.06 -12.82 -4.53
CA ASP A 75 -16.10 -13.72 -5.16
C ASP A 75 -15.32 -13.01 -6.28
N GLU A 76 -16.02 -12.24 -7.14
CA GLU A 76 -15.40 -11.44 -8.20
C GLU A 76 -14.44 -10.37 -7.62
N LEU A 77 -14.80 -9.75 -6.48
CA LEU A 77 -13.93 -8.80 -5.78
C LEU A 77 -12.66 -9.48 -5.22
N GLU A 78 -12.79 -10.67 -4.63
CA GLU A 78 -11.66 -11.45 -4.12
C GLU A 78 -10.66 -11.77 -5.23
N GLU A 79 -11.14 -12.29 -6.36
CA GLU A 79 -10.31 -12.60 -7.52
C GLU A 79 -9.53 -11.37 -8.01
N ILE A 80 -10.21 -10.21 -8.11
CA ILE A 80 -9.57 -8.96 -8.52
C ILE A 80 -8.47 -8.56 -7.54
N LEU A 81 -8.72 -8.62 -6.23
CA LEU A 81 -7.76 -8.21 -5.21
C LEU A 81 -6.54 -9.14 -5.17
N VAL A 82 -6.74 -10.45 -5.24
CA VAL A 82 -5.65 -11.45 -5.29
C VAL A 82 -4.81 -11.25 -6.54
N ALA A 83 -5.42 -10.99 -7.70
CA ALA A 83 -4.72 -10.72 -8.95
C ALA A 83 -3.99 -9.36 -9.00
N SER A 84 -4.18 -8.51 -7.99
CA SER A 84 -3.65 -7.14 -7.92
C SER A 84 -2.52 -6.98 -6.91
N ASP A 85 -1.75 -8.04 -6.67
CA ASP A 85 -0.61 -8.07 -5.74
C ASP A 85 -0.98 -7.82 -4.26
N THR A 86 -2.26 -7.99 -3.87
CA THR A 86 -2.70 -7.88 -2.46
C THR A 86 -2.30 -9.11 -1.64
N GLY A 87 -2.26 -10.28 -2.29
CA GLY A 87 -2.05 -11.58 -1.65
C GLY A 87 -3.32 -12.18 -1.04
N LEU A 88 -3.31 -13.50 -0.80
CA LEU A 88 -4.48 -14.24 -0.29
C LEU A 88 -4.87 -13.81 1.13
N ALA A 89 -3.96 -13.92 2.09
CA ALA A 89 -4.25 -13.64 3.50
C ALA A 89 -4.74 -12.19 3.74
N THR A 90 -4.14 -11.21 3.05
CA THR A 90 -4.56 -9.81 3.15
C THR A 90 -5.95 -9.61 2.56
N THR A 91 -6.23 -10.23 1.41
CA THR A 91 -7.54 -10.15 0.75
C THR A 91 -8.63 -10.77 1.64
N GLU A 92 -8.40 -11.97 2.17
CA GLU A 92 -9.35 -12.66 3.06
C GLU A 92 -9.65 -11.81 4.31
N ALA A 93 -8.62 -11.26 4.96
CA ALA A 93 -8.79 -10.43 6.15
C ALA A 93 -9.55 -9.12 5.85
N LEU A 94 -9.21 -8.46 4.73
CA LEU A 94 -9.90 -7.26 4.27
C LEU A 94 -11.38 -7.56 4.00
N LEU A 95 -11.68 -8.57 3.18
CA LEU A 95 -13.05 -8.91 2.82
C LEU A 95 -13.87 -9.40 4.01
N ALA A 96 -13.27 -10.13 4.95
CA ALA A 96 -13.93 -10.48 6.20
C ALA A 96 -14.32 -9.24 7.01
N SER A 97 -13.46 -8.22 7.07
CA SER A 97 -13.77 -6.96 7.76
C SER A 97 -14.88 -6.18 7.07
N VAL A 98 -14.81 -6.05 5.74
CA VAL A 98 -15.83 -5.36 4.95
C VAL A 98 -17.18 -6.09 5.04
N ARG A 99 -17.22 -7.42 4.85
CA ARG A 99 -18.45 -8.22 4.98
C ARG A 99 -19.07 -8.09 6.37
N ARG A 100 -18.25 -8.12 7.43
CA ARG A 100 -18.71 -7.91 8.82
C ARG A 100 -19.38 -6.54 8.95
N ARG A 101 -18.72 -5.46 8.53
CA ARG A 101 -19.27 -4.10 8.61
C ARG A 101 -20.52 -3.91 7.76
N THR A 102 -20.54 -4.41 6.53
CA THR A 102 -21.71 -4.37 5.65
C THR A 102 -22.92 -5.04 6.30
N ARG A 103 -22.72 -6.21 6.94
CA ARG A 103 -23.79 -6.90 7.68
C ARG A 103 -24.25 -6.10 8.90
N ASP A 104 -23.31 -5.60 9.70
CA ASP A 104 -23.61 -4.89 10.94
C ASP A 104 -24.31 -3.54 10.66
N GLU A 105 -23.98 -2.88 9.55
CA GLU A 105 -24.61 -1.65 9.05
C GLU A 105 -25.90 -1.91 8.22
N GLY A 106 -26.24 -3.18 7.94
CA GLY A 106 -27.41 -3.54 7.12
C GLY A 106 -27.34 -3.08 5.66
N VAL A 107 -26.13 -2.92 5.13
CA VAL A 107 -25.87 -2.36 3.80
C VAL A 107 -26.10 -3.41 2.72
N LYS A 108 -26.86 -3.03 1.68
CA LYS A 108 -27.07 -3.85 0.47
C LYS A 108 -26.64 -3.16 -0.83
N GLN A 109 -26.57 -1.83 -0.80
CA GLN A 109 -26.24 -1.02 -1.95
C GLN A 109 -24.74 -1.09 -2.25
N SER A 110 -24.40 -1.46 -3.48
CA SER A 110 -23.01 -1.62 -3.94
C SER A 110 -22.15 -0.38 -3.70
N GLN A 111 -22.72 0.81 -3.87
CA GLN A 111 -21.98 2.05 -3.67
C GLN A 111 -21.51 2.22 -2.21
N ARG A 112 -22.35 1.83 -1.24
CA ARG A 112 -21.99 1.89 0.18
C ARG A 112 -21.00 0.79 0.55
N VAL A 113 -21.09 -0.39 -0.06
CA VAL A 113 -20.06 -1.44 0.10
C VAL A 113 -18.70 -0.95 -0.41
N ARG A 114 -18.67 -0.22 -1.53
CA ARG A 114 -17.44 0.39 -2.07
C ARG A 114 -16.82 1.41 -1.11
N GLU A 115 -17.65 2.19 -0.42
CA GLU A 115 -17.19 3.14 0.60
C GLU A 115 -16.57 2.42 1.80
N ILE A 116 -17.23 1.38 2.31
CA ILE A 116 -16.71 0.55 3.41
C ILE A 116 -15.36 -0.07 3.02
N LEU A 117 -15.26 -0.63 1.79
CA LEU A 117 -13.99 -1.17 1.28
C LEU A 117 -12.87 -0.12 1.29
N ARG A 118 -13.15 1.11 0.85
CA ARG A 118 -12.19 2.21 0.88
C ARG A 118 -11.77 2.54 2.31
N GLU A 119 -12.72 2.66 3.22
CA GLU A 119 -12.45 2.98 4.63
C GLU A 119 -11.57 1.90 5.28
N GLU A 120 -11.84 0.62 5.03
CA GLU A 120 -11.00 -0.48 5.53
C GLU A 120 -9.59 -0.48 4.94
N LEU A 121 -9.44 -0.21 3.63
CA LEU A 121 -8.14 -0.07 2.99
C LEU A 121 -7.32 1.08 3.60
N ILE A 122 -7.95 2.23 3.85
CA ILE A 122 -7.29 3.37 4.51
C ILE A 122 -6.86 2.98 5.93
N SER A 123 -7.75 2.35 6.70
CA SER A 123 -7.46 1.87 8.07
C SER A 123 -6.25 0.93 8.13
N ILE A 124 -6.11 0.03 7.14
CA ILE A 124 -4.95 -0.86 7.03
C ILE A 124 -3.66 -0.05 6.78
N LEU A 125 -3.70 0.96 5.91
CA LEU A 125 -2.53 1.78 5.55
C LEU A 125 -2.12 2.77 6.64
N GLU A 126 -3.08 3.24 7.45
CA GLU A 126 -2.86 4.15 8.58
C GLU A 126 -2.47 3.42 9.86
N ALA A 127 -2.55 2.08 9.89
CA ALA A 127 -2.18 1.29 11.04
C ALA A 127 -0.70 1.54 11.44
N PRO A 128 -0.40 1.72 12.74
CA PRO A 128 0.97 1.88 13.22
C PRO A 128 1.87 0.73 12.73
N ARG A 129 3.10 1.04 12.28
CA ARG A 129 4.03 0.05 11.70
C ARG A 129 4.52 -1.00 12.69
N ASP A 130 4.41 -0.72 13.99
CA ASP A 130 4.71 -1.63 15.10
C ASP A 130 3.53 -2.52 15.49
N ARG A 131 2.34 -2.26 14.96
CA ARG A 131 1.18 -3.13 15.12
C ARG A 131 1.29 -4.29 14.12
N PRO A 132 1.24 -5.56 14.57
CA PRO A 132 1.16 -6.67 13.63
C PRO A 132 -0.09 -6.51 12.78
N LEU A 133 0.07 -6.68 11.47
CA LEU A 133 -1.03 -6.61 10.52
C LEU A 133 -2.07 -7.66 10.92
N ALA A 134 -3.36 -7.33 10.78
CA ALA A 134 -4.45 -8.15 11.31
C ALA A 134 -4.43 -9.61 10.81
N TRP A 135 -3.81 -9.87 9.65
CA TRP A 135 -3.65 -11.19 9.05
C TRP A 135 -2.38 -11.95 9.46
N LEU A 136 -1.51 -11.33 10.29
CA LEU A 136 -0.32 -11.94 10.88
C LEU A 136 -0.49 -12.26 12.38
N ALA A 137 -1.64 -11.92 12.95
CA ALA A 137 -1.95 -12.27 14.34
C ALA A 137 -2.37 -13.76 14.41
N PRO A 138 -1.75 -14.56 15.30
CA PRO A 138 -2.06 -15.99 15.47
C PRO A 138 -3.44 -16.25 16.07
#